data_AF-A0A923Q1K6-F1
#
_entry.id   AF-A0A923Q1K6-F1
#
_cell.length_a   1.000
_cell.length_b   1.000
_cell.length_c   1.000
_cell.angle_alpha   90.00
_cell.angle_beta   90.00
_cell.angle_gamma   90.00
#
_symmetry.space_group_name_H-M   'P 1'
#
loop_
_entity.id
_entity.type
_entity.pdbx_description
1 polymer ?
#
loop_
_entity_poly.entity_id
_entity_poly.type
_entity_poly.pdbx_seq_one_letter_code
_entity_poly.pdbx_strand_id
1 'polypeptide(L)'
;KNDSGGKVYACEKFPNFEMLLQAEGVANSGNTPTIVIRGPCVSSDDGRGLNPLMIPLKSLHKNLRENPIFRVGIGQGTDSFILSAQYLYGDWPRYWNVVGVKLSNDTENISIDGYEIISLLDQPLTLDFAEDQ
;
A
#
# COMPACT_ATOMS: atom_id res chain seq x y z
N LYS A 1 9.76 -17.16 -15.97
CA LYS A 1 10.78 -18.21 -15.72
C LYS A 1 12.15 -17.56 -15.91
N ASN A 2 13.19 -18.01 -15.21
CA ASN A 2 14.56 -17.56 -15.48
C ASN A 2 15.14 -18.31 -16.70
N ASP A 3 16.35 -17.98 -17.10
CA ASP A 3 17.03 -18.56 -18.27
C ASP A 3 17.26 -20.08 -18.13
N SER A 4 17.20 -20.61 -16.91
CA SER A 4 17.27 -22.04 -16.61
C SER A 4 15.89 -22.73 -16.53
N GLY A 5 14.80 -22.02 -16.86
CA GLY A 5 13.44 -22.55 -16.83
C GLY A 5 12.80 -22.62 -15.43
N GLY A 6 13.48 -22.13 -14.40
CA GLY A 6 12.99 -22.05 -13.02
C GLY A 6 11.86 -21.03 -12.84
N LYS A 7 11.01 -21.23 -11.83
CA LYS A 7 10.03 -20.22 -11.42
C LYS A 7 10.79 -19.01 -10.85
N VAL A 8 10.36 -17.82 -11.25
CA VAL A 8 10.87 -16.55 -10.72
C VAL A 8 9.71 -15.93 -9.95
N TYR A 9 9.93 -15.59 -8.69
CA TYR A 9 8.89 -14.97 -7.87
C TYR A 9 8.74 -13.49 -8.23
N ALA A 10 7.55 -12.94 -8.00
CA ALA A 10 7.26 -11.55 -8.36
C ALA A 10 8.25 -10.57 -7.70
N CYS A 11 8.56 -10.73 -6.42
CA CYS A 11 9.49 -9.85 -5.70
C CYS A 11 10.96 -10.01 -6.12
N GLU A 12 11.36 -11.16 -6.68
CA GLU A 12 12.70 -11.32 -7.26
C GLU A 12 12.84 -10.49 -8.53
N LYS A 13 11.77 -10.42 -9.35
CA LYS A 13 11.77 -9.61 -10.57
C LYS A 13 11.52 -8.13 -10.29
N PHE A 14 10.66 -7.83 -9.31
CA PHE A 14 10.20 -6.49 -8.97
C PHE A 14 10.41 -6.24 -7.47
N PRO A 15 11.59 -5.73 -7.07
CA PRO A 15 11.94 -5.58 -5.65
C PRO A 15 11.19 -4.43 -4.96
N ASN A 16 10.54 -3.54 -5.72
CA ASN A 16 9.82 -2.40 -5.16
C ASN A 16 8.31 -2.59 -5.27
N PHE A 17 7.61 -2.15 -4.22
CA PHE A 17 6.17 -2.18 -4.10
C PHE A 17 5.64 -0.77 -3.82
N GLU A 18 4.53 -0.40 -4.46
CA GLU A 18 3.76 0.81 -4.19
C GLU A 18 2.26 0.46 -4.15
N MET A 19 1.55 0.94 -3.13
CA MET A 19 0.08 0.87 -3.03
C MET A 19 -0.48 2.27 -2.90
N LEU A 20 -1.50 2.57 -3.70
CA LEU A 20 -2.24 3.82 -3.66
C LEU A 20 -3.61 3.60 -3.03
N LEU A 21 -3.89 4.38 -1.99
CA LEU A 21 -5.17 4.44 -1.31
C LEU A 21 -5.83 5.80 -1.53
N GLN A 22 -7.16 5.80 -1.63
CA GLN A 22 -7.98 7.01 -1.64
C GLN A 22 -9.06 6.93 -0.57
N ALA A 23 -9.27 8.02 0.16
CA ALA A 23 -10.31 8.09 1.16
C ALA A 23 -11.70 7.99 0.52
N GLU A 24 -12.58 7.23 1.15
CA GLU A 24 -13.96 7.06 0.70
C GLU A 24 -14.85 8.20 1.23
N GLY A 25 -15.62 8.82 0.35
CA GLY A 25 -16.66 9.80 0.73
C GLY A 25 -16.15 11.12 1.31
N VAL A 26 -14.84 11.39 1.27
CA VAL A 26 -14.22 12.59 1.81
C VAL A 26 -13.45 13.34 0.72
N ALA A 27 -13.59 14.66 0.68
CA ALA A 27 -12.79 15.55 -0.15
C ALA A 27 -12.47 16.84 0.60
N ASN A 28 -11.21 17.28 0.52
CA ASN A 28 -10.72 18.50 1.13
C ASN A 28 -10.32 19.48 0.03
N SER A 29 -11.02 20.61 -0.05
CA SER A 29 -10.81 21.63 -1.11
C SER A 29 -10.84 21.04 -2.52
N GLY A 30 -11.75 20.09 -2.77
CA GLY A 30 -11.89 19.42 -4.07
C GLY A 30 -10.90 18.28 -4.34
N ASN A 31 -9.96 18.01 -3.43
CA ASN A 31 -9.02 16.89 -3.55
C ASN A 31 -9.39 15.77 -2.58
N THR A 32 -9.45 14.54 -3.07
CA THR A 32 -9.62 13.36 -2.23
C THR A 32 -8.32 13.08 -1.48
N PRO A 33 -8.35 12.88 -0.15
CA PRO A 33 -7.18 12.44 0.60
C PRO A 33 -6.60 11.15 0.02
N THR A 34 -5.27 11.10 -0.12
CA THR A 34 -4.58 9.93 -0.68
C THR A 34 -3.49 9.45 0.27
N ILE A 35 -3.22 8.15 0.25
CA ILE A 35 -2.05 7.57 0.90
C ILE A 35 -1.27 6.79 -0.16
N VAL A 36 0.04 7.00 -0.20
CA VAL A 36 0.95 6.17 -0.96
C VAL A 36 1.84 5.40 0.00
N ILE A 37 1.80 4.08 -0.09
CA ILE A 37 2.64 3.18 0.68
C ILE A 37 3.71 2.62 -0.24
N ARG A 38 4.99 2.83 0.07
CA ARG A 38 6.14 2.37 -0.72
C ARG A 38 7.09 1.54 0.11
N GLY A 39 7.68 0.50 -0.46
CA GLY A 39 8.75 -0.22 0.20
C GLY A 39 9.18 -1.47 -0.56
N PRO A 40 9.93 -2.37 0.08
CA PRO A 40 10.38 -3.59 -0.56
C PRO A 40 9.20 -4.54 -0.81
N CYS A 41 9.23 -5.23 -1.94
CA CYS A 41 8.40 -6.40 -2.19
C CYS A 41 9.00 -7.57 -1.40
N VAL A 42 8.20 -8.16 -0.51
CA VAL A 42 8.60 -9.33 0.27
C VAL A 42 7.64 -10.47 -0.04
N SER A 43 8.16 -11.60 -0.53
CA SER A 43 7.35 -12.80 -0.75
C SER A 43 6.91 -13.39 0.59
N SER A 44 5.73 -14.02 0.63
CA SER A 44 5.30 -14.80 1.78
C SER A 44 6.13 -16.08 1.95
N ASP A 45 6.20 -16.63 3.16
CA ASP A 45 6.94 -17.86 3.48
C ASP A 45 6.45 -19.08 2.67
N ASP A 46 5.17 -19.10 2.31
CA ASP A 46 4.56 -20.16 1.49
C ASP A 46 4.79 -19.97 -0.03
N GLY A 47 5.40 -18.84 -0.43
CA GLY A 47 5.69 -18.48 -1.82
C GLY A 47 4.46 -18.24 -2.69
N ARG A 48 3.26 -18.14 -2.11
CA ARG A 48 1.99 -17.98 -2.85
C ARG A 48 1.52 -16.54 -2.97
N GLY A 49 2.14 -15.62 -2.25
CA GLY A 49 1.75 -14.22 -2.25
C GLY A 49 2.87 -13.31 -1.75
N LEU A 50 2.44 -12.12 -1.33
CA LEU A 50 3.29 -11.14 -0.68
C LEU A 50 3.09 -11.23 0.83
N ASN A 51 4.17 -11.00 1.58
CA ASN A 51 4.11 -10.91 3.03
C ASN A 51 3.19 -9.73 3.41
N PRO A 52 2.28 -9.90 4.39
CA PRO A 52 1.35 -8.83 4.73
C PRO A 52 2.07 -7.60 5.27
N LEU A 53 1.56 -6.44 4.88
CA LEU A 53 1.98 -5.16 5.43
C LEU A 53 1.22 -4.89 6.73
N MET A 54 1.95 -4.64 7.81
CA MET A 54 1.37 -4.19 9.07
C MET A 54 1.37 -2.66 9.15
N ILE A 55 0.19 -2.03 9.08
CA ILE A 55 0.05 -0.58 9.18
C ILE A 55 -0.26 -0.19 10.64
N PRO A 56 0.55 0.66 11.30
CA PRO A 56 0.35 1.01 12.70
C PRO A 56 -0.72 2.11 12.87
N LEU A 57 -2.00 1.76 12.70
CA LEU A 57 -3.13 2.70 12.73
C LEU A 57 -3.16 3.61 13.98
N LYS A 58 -2.85 3.05 15.16
CA LYS A 58 -2.78 3.82 16.43
C LYS A 58 -1.74 4.95 16.38
N SER A 59 -0.64 4.75 15.66
CA SER A 59 0.39 5.78 15.48
C SER A 59 0.00 6.82 14.43
N LEU A 60 -0.79 6.41 13.43
CA LEU A 60 -1.33 7.32 12.42
C LEU A 60 -2.30 8.30 13.06
N HIS A 61 -3.31 7.81 13.80
CA HIS A 61 -4.34 8.65 14.41
C HIS A 61 -3.81 9.64 15.45
N LYS A 62 -2.79 9.26 16.22
CA LYS A 62 -2.13 10.18 17.17
C LYS A 62 -1.42 11.33 16.47
N ASN A 63 -1.11 11.20 15.19
CA ASN A 63 -0.40 12.20 14.42
C ASN A 63 -1.40 12.96 13.53
N LEU A 64 -1.86 14.10 14.06
CA LEU A 64 -2.78 15.02 13.42
C LEU A 64 -2.08 16.04 12.50
N ARG A 65 -0.83 15.77 12.09
CA ARG A 65 -0.15 16.64 11.14
C ARG A 65 -0.84 16.57 9.79
N GLU A 66 -0.82 17.68 9.06
CA GLU A 66 -1.19 17.67 7.65
C GLU A 66 -0.15 16.89 6.84
N ASN A 67 -0.62 16.01 5.97
CA ASN A 67 0.19 15.25 5.00
C ASN A 67 1.43 14.54 5.59
N PRO A 68 1.25 13.69 6.62
CA PRO A 68 2.36 13.07 7.33
C PRO A 68 3.08 12.02 6.48
N ILE A 69 4.36 11.83 6.81
CA ILE A 69 5.20 10.75 6.29
C ILE A 69 5.63 9.86 7.46
N PHE A 70 5.34 8.57 7.37
CA PHE A 70 5.72 7.56 8.36
C PHE A 70 6.69 6.57 7.75
N ARG A 71 7.64 6.11 8.56
CA ARG A 71 8.48 4.96 8.25
C ARG A 71 8.06 3.81 9.18
N VAL A 72 7.65 2.70 8.60
CA VAL A 72 7.16 1.51 9.31
C VAL A 72 8.15 0.38 9.07
N GLY A 73 8.81 -0.10 10.12
CA GLY A 73 9.75 -1.22 10.01
C GLY A 73 9.06 -2.55 9.70
N ILE A 74 9.74 -3.42 8.97
CA ILE A 74 9.29 -4.77 8.60
C ILE A 74 10.09 -5.78 9.43
N GLY A 75 9.44 -6.47 10.36
CA GLY A 75 10.08 -7.47 11.19
C GLY A 75 11.23 -6.91 12.06
N GLN A 76 12.30 -7.70 12.20
CA GLN A 76 13.50 -7.35 12.99
C GLN A 76 14.65 -6.78 12.14
N GLY A 77 14.42 -6.57 10.83
CA GLY A 77 15.43 -6.11 9.89
C GLY A 77 15.51 -4.58 9.73
N THR A 78 16.31 -4.13 8.76
CA THR A 78 16.40 -2.71 8.35
C THR A 78 15.32 -2.29 7.35
N ASP A 79 14.57 -3.25 6.82
CA ASP A 79 13.57 -3.00 5.81
C ASP A 79 12.41 -2.20 6.40
N SER A 80 11.90 -1.26 5.61
CA SER A 80 10.80 -0.40 6.03
C SER A 80 9.94 0.01 4.85
N PHE A 81 8.66 0.23 5.14
CA PHE A 81 7.74 0.92 4.26
C PHE A 81 7.67 2.40 4.62
N ILE A 82 7.46 3.23 3.61
CA ILE A 82 7.17 4.65 3.74
C ILE A 82 5.68 4.84 3.41
N LEU A 83 4.93 5.39 4.36
CA LEU A 83 3.56 5.81 4.15
C LEU A 83 3.55 7.33 4.03
N SER A 84 3.06 7.87 2.93
CA SER A 84 2.94 9.30 2.68
C SER A 84 1.48 9.65 2.40
N ALA A 85 0.88 10.49 3.25
CA ALA A 85 -0.48 10.97 3.02
C ALA A 85 -0.46 12.35 2.34
N GLN A 86 -1.47 12.63 1.51
CA GLN A 86 -1.69 13.92 0.86
C GLN A 86 -3.16 14.33 0.97
N TYR A 87 -3.39 15.65 0.96
CA TYR A 87 -4.70 16.27 1.13
C TYR A 87 -5.43 15.84 2.42
N LEU A 88 -4.66 15.45 3.44
CA LEU A 88 -5.17 15.08 4.75
C LEU A 88 -5.22 16.32 5.64
N TYR A 89 -6.41 16.65 6.12
CA TYR A 89 -6.66 17.78 7.02
C TYR A 89 -7.52 17.30 8.19
N GLY A 90 -7.04 17.49 9.42
CA GLY A 90 -7.75 17.06 10.62
C GLY A 90 -7.69 15.54 10.83
N ASP A 91 -8.85 14.94 11.05
CA ASP A 91 -8.97 13.52 11.40
C ASP A 91 -8.71 12.61 10.19
N TRP A 92 -8.17 11.43 10.48
CA TRP A 92 -7.98 10.41 9.46
C TRP A 92 -9.33 9.85 9.00
N PRO A 93 -9.62 9.84 7.68
CA PRO A 93 -10.75 9.11 7.14
C PRO A 93 -10.74 7.66 7.61
N ARG A 94 -11.93 7.13 7.91
CA ARG A 94 -12.08 5.75 8.36
C ARG A 94 -11.90 4.75 7.23
N TYR A 95 -12.47 5.00 6.06
CA TYR A 95 -12.47 4.04 4.96
C TYR A 95 -11.54 4.49 3.84
N TRP A 96 -10.72 3.56 3.37
CA TRP A 96 -9.73 3.78 2.32
C TRP A 96 -9.82 2.72 1.24
N ASN A 97 -10.03 3.13 0.00
CA ASN A 97 -10.09 2.24 -1.14
C ASN A 97 -8.70 2.03 -1.73
N VAL A 98 -8.33 0.78 -1.97
CA VAL A 98 -7.14 0.44 -2.75
C VAL A 98 -7.45 0.68 -4.22
N VAL A 99 -6.83 1.71 -4.79
CA VAL A 99 -7.07 2.16 -6.16
C VAL A 99 -5.89 1.90 -7.09
N GLY A 100 -4.80 1.35 -6.56
CA GLY A 100 -3.67 0.94 -7.37
C GLY A 100 -2.63 0.15 -6.58
N VAL A 101 -2.04 -0.83 -7.23
CA VAL A 101 -0.87 -1.56 -6.76
C VAL A 101 0.16 -1.58 -7.88
N LYS A 102 1.41 -1.26 -7.57
CA LYS A 102 2.51 -1.26 -8.54
C LYS A 102 3.70 -2.03 -7.98
N LEU A 103 4.23 -2.91 -8.80
CA LEU A 103 5.50 -3.60 -8.60
C LEU A 103 6.50 -3.06 -9.63
N SER A 104 7.71 -2.73 -9.20
CA SER A 104 8.72 -2.19 -10.12
C SER A 104 10.15 -2.60 -9.80
N ASN A 105 10.97 -2.62 -10.85
CA ASN A 105 12.43 -2.62 -10.77
C ASN A 105 12.94 -1.36 -11.50
N ASP A 106 14.24 -1.32 -11.81
CA ASP A 106 14.87 -0.14 -12.43
C ASP A 106 14.47 0.07 -13.90
N THR A 107 13.93 -0.94 -14.58
CA THR A 107 13.66 -0.92 -16.03
C THR A 107 12.20 -1.11 -16.39
N GLU A 108 11.45 -1.83 -15.56
CA GLU A 108 10.10 -2.30 -15.82
C GLU A 108 9.21 -2.09 -14.59
N ASN A 109 7.91 -1.95 -14.85
CA ASN A 109 6.90 -1.99 -13.82
C ASN A 109 5.65 -2.74 -14.30
N ILE A 110 4.93 -3.29 -13.34
CA ILE A 110 3.60 -3.83 -13.50
C ILE A 110 2.70 -3.06 -12.53
N SER A 111 1.57 -2.57 -13.02
CA SER A 111 0.56 -1.92 -12.20
C SER A 111 -0.78 -2.61 -12.38
N ILE A 112 -1.54 -2.67 -11.31
CA ILE A 112 -2.94 -3.05 -11.29
C ILE A 112 -3.69 -1.81 -10.82
N ASP A 113 -4.63 -1.32 -11.62
CA ASP A 113 -5.45 -0.17 -11.25
C ASP A 113 -6.74 -0.55 -10.49
N GLY A 114 -7.48 0.44 -10.02
CA GLY A 114 -8.72 0.23 -9.28
C GLY A 114 -9.80 -0.53 -10.07
N TYR A 115 -9.87 -0.36 -11.39
CA TYR A 115 -10.83 -1.09 -12.21
C TYR A 115 -10.45 -2.56 -12.33
N GLU A 116 -9.17 -2.85 -12.51
CA GLU A 116 -8.66 -4.23 -12.52
C GLU A 116 -8.85 -4.90 -11.16
N ILE A 117 -8.61 -4.20 -10.05
CA ILE A 117 -8.88 -4.71 -8.69
C ILE A 117 -10.36 -5.08 -8.55
N ILE A 118 -11.28 -4.18 -8.92
CA ILE A 118 -12.72 -4.43 -8.84
C ILE A 118 -13.12 -5.60 -9.75
N SER A 119 -12.57 -5.66 -10.97
CA SER A 119 -12.83 -6.74 -11.93
C SER A 119 -12.39 -8.11 -11.41
N LEU A 120 -11.31 -8.16 -10.62
CA LEU A 120 -10.79 -9.40 -10.04
C LEU A 120 -11.51 -9.83 -8.75
N LEU A 121 -12.04 -8.87 -7.99
CA LEU A 121 -12.65 -9.11 -6.67
C LEU A 121 -14.18 -9.02 -6.66
N ASP A 122 -14.80 -8.62 -7.78
CA ASP A 122 -16.21 -8.24 -7.94
C ASP A 122 -16.71 -7.10 -7.02
N GLN A 123 -15.79 -6.45 -6.30
CA GLN A 123 -16.08 -5.35 -5.39
C GLN A 123 -14.82 -4.50 -5.14
N PRO A 124 -14.95 -3.24 -4.70
CA PRO A 124 -13.82 -2.44 -4.24
C PRO A 124 -13.10 -3.10 -3.06
N LEU A 125 -11.77 -3.02 -3.04
CA LEU A 125 -10.99 -3.40 -1.88
C LEU A 125 -10.90 -2.20 -0.93
N THR A 126 -11.72 -2.24 0.13
CA THR A 126 -11.79 -1.18 1.14
C THR A 126 -11.11 -1.62 2.43
N LEU A 127 -10.29 -0.75 3.00
CA LEU A 127 -9.64 -0.91 4.29
C LEU A 127 -10.37 -0.06 5.34
N ASP A 128 -10.71 -0.67 6.48
CA ASP A 128 -11.24 0.03 7.65
C ASP A 128 -10.10 0.43 8.58
N PHE A 129 -9.87 1.74 8.70
CA PHE A 129 -8.91 2.36 9.61
C PHE A 129 -9.60 2.75 10.93
N ALA A 130 -10.63 2.04 11.37
CA ALA A 130 -11.21 2.25 12.69
C ALA A 130 -10.14 2.15 13.79
N GLU A 131 -10.25 3.03 14.79
CA GLU A 131 -9.45 2.88 16.00
C GLU A 131 -10.07 1.76 16.84
N ASP A 132 -9.35 0.65 17.03
CA ASP A 132 -9.72 -0.36 18.02
C ASP A 132 -9.81 0.33 19.39
N GLN A 133 -11.03 0.47 19.91
CA GLN A 133 -11.32 1.04 21.23
C GLN A 133 -10.68 0.23 22.36
#